data_AF-A0AAV3IXW4-F1
#
_entry.id   AF-A0AAV3IXW4-F1
#
_cell.length_a   1.000
_cell.length_b   1.000
_cell.length_c   1.000
_cell.angle_alpha   90.00
_cell.angle_beta   90.00
_cell.angle_gamma   90.00
#
_symmetry.space_group_name_H-M   'P 1'
#
loop_
_entity.id
_entity.type
_entity.pdbx_description
1 polymer ?
#
loop_
_entity_poly.entity_id
_entity_poly.type
_entity_poly.pdbx_seq_one_letter_code
_entity_poly.pdbx_strand_id
1 'polypeptide(L)'
;MSLIEELNLANTQAYDTWFERWYEKSDFPNIFKKSAQQGYSGYFIELRRTTPLPESDEYLNRRLRDPRTVVRLKEKLPGIRVEFLKEQATGPFRLRYTTEKLEFSWKQANQEDGE
;
A
#
# COMPACT_ATOMS: atom_id res chain seq x y z
N MET A 1 4.11 -25.22 23.70
CA MET A 1 3.50 -24.62 22.50
C MET A 1 3.06 -25.74 21.59
N SER A 2 1.96 -25.55 20.86
CA SER A 2 1.53 -26.42 19.78
C SER A 2 2.17 -26.00 18.45
N LEU A 3 2.23 -26.90 17.48
CA LEU A 3 2.72 -26.59 16.12
C LEU A 3 1.99 -25.39 15.49
N ILE A 4 0.69 -25.25 15.75
CA ILE A 4 -0.11 -24.12 15.23
C ILE A 4 0.38 -22.79 15.82
N GLU A 5 0.71 -22.76 17.12
CA GLU A 5 1.25 -21.56 17.78
C GLU A 5 2.62 -21.18 17.21
N GLU A 6 3.49 -22.17 16.99
CA GLU A 6 4.82 -21.95 16.41
C GLU A 6 4.74 -21.39 14.98
N LEU A 7 3.87 -21.96 14.14
CA LEU A 7 3.65 -21.48 12.77
C LEU A 7 3.08 -20.06 12.73
N ASN A 8 2.14 -19.75 13.61
CA ASN A 8 1.57 -18.40 13.73
C ASN A 8 2.62 -17.37 14.19
N LEU A 9 3.47 -17.75 15.15
CA LEU A 9 4.56 -16.91 15.62
C LEU A 9 5.57 -16.63 14.50
N ALA A 10 6.00 -17.67 13.78
CA ALA A 10 6.93 -17.54 12.66
C ALA A 10 6.37 -16.66 11.54
N ASN A 11 5.09 -16.82 11.19
CA ASN A 11 4.42 -15.98 10.19
C ASN A 11 4.38 -14.50 10.63
N THR A 12 4.07 -14.25 11.89
CA THR A 12 4.04 -12.88 12.46
C THR A 12 5.42 -12.23 12.41
N GLN A 13 6.45 -12.92 12.91
CA GLN A 13 7.83 -12.43 12.88
C GLN A 13 8.36 -12.19 11.46
N ALA A 14 8.03 -13.09 10.53
CA ALA A 14 8.40 -12.94 9.13
C ALA A 14 7.72 -11.74 8.47
N TYR A 15 6.45 -11.47 8.80
CA TYR A 15 5.74 -10.28 8.33
C TYR A 15 6.38 -9.01 8.91
N ASP A 16 6.61 -8.94 10.23
CA ASP A 16 7.16 -7.75 10.89
C ASP A 16 8.55 -7.41 10.34
N THR A 17 9.41 -8.42 10.19
CA THR A 17 10.75 -8.27 9.61
C THR A 17 10.69 -7.75 8.17
N TRP A 18 9.76 -8.29 7.37
CA TRP A 18 9.56 -7.81 6.01
C TRP A 18 9.07 -6.36 5.99
N PHE A 19 8.08 -6.03 6.83
CA PHE A 19 7.45 -4.72 6.85
C PHE A 19 8.46 -3.62 7.17
N GLU A 20 9.27 -3.79 8.24
CA GLU A 20 10.25 -2.78 8.63
C GLU A 20 11.29 -2.55 7.52
N ARG A 21 11.84 -3.63 6.94
CA ARG A 21 12.82 -3.53 5.84
C ARG A 21 12.24 -2.86 4.60
N TRP A 22 11.01 -3.23 4.24
CA TRP A 22 10.32 -2.66 3.09
C TRP A 22 9.99 -1.18 3.31
N TYR A 23 9.50 -0.82 4.50
CA TYR A 23 9.17 0.55 4.87
C TYR A 23 10.41 1.45 4.84
N GLU A 24 11.51 1.02 5.46
CA GLU A 24 12.78 1.75 5.48
C GLU A 24 13.32 1.98 4.06
N LYS A 25 13.29 0.94 3.22
CA LYS A 25 13.72 1.05 1.81
C LYS A 25 12.81 1.95 0.97
N SER A 26 11.54 2.10 1.34
CA SER A 26 10.57 2.86 0.55
C SER A 26 10.77 4.37 0.65
N ASP A 27 11.43 4.89 1.70
CA ASP A 27 11.71 6.32 1.90
C ASP A 27 10.46 7.22 1.65
N PHE A 28 9.33 6.82 2.24
CA PHE A 28 8.04 7.49 2.08
C PHE A 28 8.09 9.01 2.34
N PRO A 29 8.77 9.53 3.39
CA PRO A 29 8.83 10.97 3.63
C PRO A 29 9.41 11.75 2.45
N ASN A 30 10.47 11.25 1.83
CA ASN A 30 11.09 11.89 0.67
C ASN A 30 10.22 11.76 -0.58
N ILE A 31 9.60 10.60 -0.81
CA ILE A 31 8.65 10.40 -1.91
C ILE A 31 7.50 11.40 -1.79
N PHE A 32 6.87 11.49 -0.62
CA PHE A 32 5.74 12.40 -0.40
C PHE A 32 6.16 13.86 -0.54
N LYS A 33 7.33 14.24 -0.03
CA LYS A 33 7.88 15.59 -0.22
C LYS A 33 8.03 15.94 -1.70
N LYS A 34 8.62 15.03 -2.50
CA LYS A 34 8.77 15.23 -3.95
C LYS A 34 7.42 15.32 -4.66
N SER A 35 6.48 14.46 -4.32
CA SER A 35 5.13 14.50 -4.88
C SER A 35 4.41 15.81 -4.54
N ALA A 36 4.49 16.26 -3.28
CA ALA A 36 3.89 17.52 -2.84
C ALA A 36 4.54 18.74 -3.52
N GLN A 37 5.86 18.74 -3.72
CA GLN A 37 6.57 19.78 -4.49
C GLN A 37 6.12 19.87 -5.95
N GLN A 38 5.58 18.79 -6.50
CA GLN A 38 5.00 18.74 -7.85
C GLN A 38 3.51 19.10 -7.86
N GLY A 39 2.94 19.48 -6.72
CA GLY A 39 1.53 19.84 -6.60
C GLY A 39 0.58 18.66 -6.39
N TYR A 40 1.09 17.43 -6.20
CA TYR A 40 0.23 16.29 -5.88
C TYR A 40 -0.25 16.34 -4.43
N SER A 41 -1.47 15.84 -4.21
CA SER A 41 -2.09 15.70 -2.89
C SER A 41 -2.03 14.27 -2.33
N GLY A 42 -1.35 13.37 -3.04
CA GLY A 42 -1.26 11.96 -2.68
C GLY A 42 -0.22 11.20 -3.50
N TYR A 43 -0.05 9.93 -3.14
CA TYR A 43 0.81 8.95 -3.80
C TYR A 43 0.11 7.59 -3.78
N PHE A 44 0.38 6.70 -4.73
CA PHE A 44 -0.13 5.34 -4.66
C PHE A 44 0.91 4.32 -5.13
N ILE A 45 0.80 3.12 -4.61
CA ILE A 45 1.51 1.93 -5.08
C ILE A 45 0.47 1.01 -5.71
N GLU A 46 0.51 0.87 -7.03
CA GLU A 46 -0.34 -0.08 -7.74
C GLU A 46 0.23 -1.50 -7.64
N LEU A 47 -0.63 -2.46 -7.33
CA LEU A 47 -0.25 -3.87 -7.35
C LEU A 47 -0.19 -4.35 -8.79
N ARG A 48 0.96 -4.92 -9.20
CA ARG A 48 1.19 -5.39 -10.58
C ARG A 48 0.23 -6.53 -10.95
N ARG A 49 -0.20 -6.57 -12.22
CA ARG A 49 -1.15 -7.59 -12.72
C ARG A 49 -0.71 -8.33 -13.98
N THR A 50 0.38 -7.91 -14.61
CA THR A 50 0.85 -8.51 -15.86
C THR A 50 1.29 -9.95 -15.63
N THR A 51 0.52 -10.91 -16.12
CA THR A 51 0.87 -12.33 -16.04
C THR A 51 1.80 -12.73 -17.21
N PRO A 52 2.84 -13.54 -16.95
CA PRO A 52 3.28 -14.00 -15.63
C PRO A 52 3.92 -12.88 -14.82
N LEU A 53 3.60 -12.82 -13.53
CA LEU A 53 4.26 -11.88 -12.60
C LEU A 53 5.63 -12.45 -12.21
N PRO A 54 6.68 -11.63 -12.13
CA PRO A 54 7.90 -12.00 -11.43
C PRO A 54 7.60 -12.38 -9.98
N GLU A 55 8.28 -13.39 -9.43
CA GLU A 55 8.08 -13.88 -8.06
C GLU A 55 8.21 -12.76 -7.01
N SER A 56 9.12 -11.81 -7.23
CA SER A 56 9.29 -10.64 -6.36
C SER A 56 8.05 -9.76 -6.30
N ASP A 57 7.39 -9.57 -7.44
CA ASP A 57 6.18 -8.75 -7.56
C ASP A 57 4.99 -9.48 -6.96
N GLU A 58 4.90 -10.80 -7.14
CA GLU A 58 3.88 -11.63 -6.50
C GLU A 58 4.01 -11.59 -4.97
N TYR A 59 5.23 -11.76 -4.46
CA TYR A 59 5.52 -11.69 -3.03
C TYR A 59 5.17 -10.31 -2.45
N LEU A 60 5.56 -9.23 -3.13
CA LEU A 60 5.23 -7.87 -2.72
C LEU A 60 3.72 -7.64 -2.71
N ASN A 61 3.02 -8.00 -3.80
CA ASN A 61 1.57 -7.88 -3.90
C ASN A 61 0.86 -8.63 -2.76
N ARG A 62 1.29 -9.85 -2.43
CA ARG A 62 0.75 -10.63 -1.31
C ARG A 62 0.90 -9.88 0.01
N ARG A 63 2.07 -9.29 0.26
CA ARG A 63 2.32 -8.55 1.50
C ARG A 63 1.56 -7.23 1.56
N LEU A 64 1.43 -6.49 0.45
CA LEU A 64 0.63 -5.27 0.40
C LEU A 64 -0.87 -5.50 0.56
N ARG A 65 -1.38 -6.68 0.16
CA ARG A 65 -2.76 -7.12 0.40
C ARG A 65 -3.02 -7.54 1.85
N ASP A 66 -1.97 -7.80 2.63
CA ASP A 66 -2.13 -8.18 4.04
C ASP A 66 -2.77 -7.01 4.80
N PRO A 67 -3.91 -7.21 5.49
CA PRO A 67 -4.60 -6.14 6.21
C PRO A 67 -3.70 -5.43 7.24
N ARG A 68 -2.71 -6.13 7.78
CA ARG A 68 -1.72 -5.58 8.72
C ARG A 68 -0.91 -4.44 8.09
N THR A 69 -0.74 -4.42 6.76
CA THR A 69 0.08 -3.41 6.07
C THR A 69 -0.53 -2.03 6.21
N VAL A 70 -1.84 -1.90 6.00
CA VAL A 70 -2.54 -0.61 6.17
C VAL A 70 -2.47 -0.14 7.63
N VAL A 71 -2.67 -1.05 8.58
CA VAL A 71 -2.61 -0.73 10.02
C VAL A 71 -1.22 -0.19 10.39
N ARG A 72 -0.16 -0.93 10.04
CA ARG A 72 1.22 -0.55 10.33
C ARG A 72 1.64 0.74 9.65
N LEU A 73 1.17 1.00 8.42
CA LEU A 73 1.44 2.26 7.75
C LEU A 73 0.77 3.44 8.44
N LYS A 74 -0.46 3.30 8.91
CA LYS A 74 -1.15 4.35 9.69
C LYS A 74 -0.41 4.66 10.99
N GLU A 75 0.18 3.66 11.64
CA GLU A 75 1.03 3.85 12.82
C GLU A 75 2.31 4.62 12.49
N LYS A 76 2.99 4.28 11.38
CA LYS A 76 4.27 4.87 10.98
C LYS A 76 4.14 6.25 10.35
N LEU A 77 2.99 6.57 9.75
CA LEU A 77 2.73 7.80 8.99
C LEU A 77 1.54 8.56 9.59
N PRO A 78 1.66 9.07 10.83
CA PRO A 78 0.59 9.85 11.44
C PRO A 78 0.29 11.10 10.60
N GLY A 79 -1.01 11.37 10.37
CA GLY A 79 -1.46 12.50 9.55
C GLY A 79 -1.56 12.22 8.06
N ILE A 80 -1.12 11.04 7.58
CA ILE A 80 -1.34 10.58 6.21
C ILE A 80 -2.52 9.61 6.18
N ARG A 81 -3.49 9.85 5.31
CA ARG A 81 -4.58 8.90 5.06
C ARG A 81 -4.04 7.75 4.22
N VAL A 82 -4.16 6.52 4.71
CA VAL A 82 -3.70 5.30 4.02
C VAL A 82 -4.86 4.34 3.80
N GLU A 83 -5.07 3.93 2.56
CA GLU A 83 -6.16 3.02 2.17
C GLU A 83 -5.71 1.98 1.16
N PHE A 84 -6.22 0.76 1.30
CA PHE A 84 -6.11 -0.25 0.25
C PHE A 84 -7.40 -0.21 -0.57
N LEU A 85 -7.29 0.16 -1.83
CA LEU A 85 -8.41 0.33 -2.74
C LEU A 85 -8.45 -0.81 -3.74
N LYS A 86 -9.65 -1.37 -3.93
CA LYS A 86 -9.95 -2.38 -4.95
C LYS A 86 -11.08 -1.87 -5.82
N GLU A 87 -10.75 -1.43 -7.02
CA GLU A 87 -11.66 -0.79 -7.96
C GLU A 87 -11.93 -1.74 -9.12
N GLN A 88 -13.19 -1.94 -9.50
CA GLN A 88 -13.53 -2.66 -10.72
C GLN A 88 -13.85 -1.65 -11.80
N ALA A 89 -13.19 -1.79 -12.95
CA ALA A 89 -13.37 -0.92 -14.09
C ALA A 89 -13.68 -1.75 -15.34
N THR A 90 -14.42 -1.13 -16.25
CA THR A 90 -14.72 -1.71 -17.56
C THR A 90 -13.97 -0.90 -18.60
N GLY A 91 -13.04 -1.56 -19.27
CA GLY A 91 -12.22 -0.96 -20.31
C GLY A 91 -12.93 -0.91 -21.67
N PRO A 92 -12.22 -0.43 -22.70
CA PRO A 92 -12.67 -0.57 -24.07
C PRO A 92 -12.94 -2.04 -24.38
N PHE A 93 -13.90 -2.31 -25.27
CA PHE A 93 -14.38 -3.66 -25.61
C PHE A 93 -15.09 -4.43 -24.48
N ARG A 94 -15.60 -3.73 -23.45
CA ARG A 94 -16.32 -4.33 -22.30
C ARG A 94 -15.46 -5.32 -21.48
N LEU A 95 -14.14 -5.22 -21.58
CA LEU A 95 -13.23 -6.02 -20.77
C LEU A 95 -13.23 -5.50 -19.34
N ARG A 96 -13.60 -6.36 -18.38
CA ARG A 96 -13.54 -6.02 -16.96
C ARG A 96 -12.14 -6.23 -16.44
N TYR A 97 -11.61 -5.24 -15.73
CA TYR A 97 -10.37 -5.35 -14.97
C TYR A 97 -10.60 -4.82 -13.56
N THR A 98 -9.87 -5.37 -12.60
CA THR A 98 -9.98 -4.98 -11.20
C THR A 98 -8.68 -4.35 -10.79
N THR A 99 -8.58 -3.04 -10.51
CA THR A 99 -7.44 -2.29 -9.96
C THR A 99 -7.30 -2.44 -8.45
N GLU A 100 -6.07 -2.59 -7.96
CA GLU A 100 -5.72 -2.80 -6.56
C GLU A 100 -4.50 -1.92 -6.30
N LYS A 101 -4.65 -0.97 -5.39
CA LYS A 101 -3.62 0.01 -5.05
C LYS A 101 -3.63 0.29 -3.56
N LEU A 102 -2.46 0.63 -3.05
CA LEU A 102 -2.28 1.22 -1.74
C LEU A 102 -2.14 2.73 -1.93
N GLU A 103 -3.10 3.50 -1.45
CA GLU A 103 -3.19 4.94 -1.64
C GLU A 103 -2.81 5.70 -0.36
N PHE A 104 -2.08 6.79 -0.53
CA PHE A 104 -1.61 7.71 0.49
C PHE A 104 -2.10 9.11 0.14
N SER A 105 -2.78 9.80 1.05
CA SER A 105 -3.28 11.15 0.82
C SER A 105 -2.96 12.08 1.98
N TRP A 106 -2.53 13.30 1.65
CA TRP A 106 -2.24 14.39 2.61
C TRP A 106 -3.12 15.62 2.38
N LYS A 107 -4.20 15.49 1.61
CA LYS A 107 -5.20 16.56 1.49
C LYS A 107 -6.05 16.58 2.78
N GLN A 108 -6.04 17.70 3.50
CA GLN A 108 -6.97 17.91 4.60
C GLN A 108 -8.39 18.02 4.04
N ALA A 109 -9.38 17.49 4.76
CA ALA A 109 -10.77 17.46 4.31
C ALA A 109 -11.42 18.85 4.17
N ASN A 110 -10.76 19.93 4.61
CA ASN A 110 -11.25 21.31 4.50
C ASN A 110 -10.19 22.22 3.87
N GLN A 111 -10.12 22.22 2.54
CA GLN A 111 -9.90 23.45 1.79
C GLN A 111 -11.17 23.59 0.94
N GLU A 112 -12.21 24.14 1.57
CA GLU A 112 -13.24 24.84 0.82
C GLU A 112 -12.51 25.96 0.09
N ASP A 113 -12.52 25.92 -1.24
CA ASP A 113 -12.05 26.99 -2.10
C ASP A 113 -12.96 28.21 -1.83
N GLY A 114 -12.60 28.98 -0.80
CA GLY A 114 -13.08 30.30 -0.52
C GLY A 114 -11.96 31.29 -0.78
N GLU A 115 -11.89 31.76 -2.03
CA GLU A 115 -11.65 33.16 -2.41
C GLU A 115 -11.93 33.34 -3.91
#